data_AF-A0A958TJV1-F1
#
_entry.id   AF-A0A958TJV1-F1
#
_cell.length_a   1.000
_cell.length_b   1.000
_cell.length_c   1.000
_cell.angle_alpha   90.00
_cell.angle_beta   90.00
_cell.angle_gamma   90.00
#
_symmetry.space_group_name_H-M   'P 1'
#
loop_
_entity.id
_entity.type
_entity.pdbx_description
1 polymer ?
#
loop_
_entity_poly.entity_id
_entity_poly.type
_entity_poly.pdbx_seq_one_letter_code
_entity_poly.pdbx_strand_id
1 'polypeptide(L)'
;MEQTQCFHCGDICKKDVLFFDEKLFCCNGCKTVYEIFSKNDLTCYYDLQAAPGIIPKEIEGKYDFLNDANIIEKLVEFNDG
;
A
#
# COMPACT_ATOMS: atom_id res chain seq x y z
N MET A 1 4.82 -20.81 -13.09
CA MET A 1 5.14 -19.37 -13.23
C MET A 1 5.77 -18.95 -11.92
N GLU A 2 7.04 -18.54 -11.93
CA GLU A 2 7.68 -18.02 -10.73
C GLU A 2 6.97 -16.73 -10.31
N GLN A 3 6.53 -16.69 -9.06
CA GLN A 3 5.91 -15.51 -8.47
C GLN A 3 7.00 -14.67 -7.83
N THR A 4 7.35 -13.55 -8.46
CA THR A 4 8.31 -12.60 -7.89
C THR A 4 7.64 -11.78 -6.79
N GLN A 5 8.25 -11.72 -5.62
CA GLN A 5 7.78 -10.88 -4.52
C GLN A 5 8.45 -9.49 -4.57
N CYS A 6 7.68 -8.46 -4.24
CA CYS A 6 8.17 -7.10 -4.09
C CYS A 6 8.99 -6.97 -2.81
N PHE A 7 10.20 -6.42 -2.90
CA PHE A 7 11.05 -6.14 -1.75
C PHE A 7 10.40 -5.19 -0.74
N HIS A 8 9.65 -4.19 -1.20
CA HIS A 8 9.13 -3.14 -0.32
C HIS A 8 7.80 -3.51 0.36
N CYS A 9 6.84 -4.05 -0.38
CA CYS A 9 5.51 -4.37 0.16
C CYS A 9 5.28 -5.85 0.44
N GLY A 10 6.19 -6.73 0.03
CA GLY A 10 6.04 -8.19 0.21
C GLY A 10 4.99 -8.84 -0.71
N ASP A 11 4.18 -8.07 -1.43
CA ASP A 11 3.17 -8.61 -2.34
C ASP A 11 3.77 -9.24 -3.60
N ILE A 12 3.02 -10.17 -4.18
CA ILE A 12 3.34 -10.78 -5.48
C ILE A 12 3.23 -9.72 -6.57
N CYS A 13 4.28 -9.57 -7.37
CA CYS A 13 4.30 -8.71 -8.54
C CYS A 13 3.33 -9.26 -9.60
N LYS A 14 2.22 -8.53 -9.83
CA LYS A 14 1.17 -8.91 -10.79
C LYS A 14 1.45 -8.45 -12.23
N LYS A 15 2.47 -7.62 -12.45
CA LYS A 15 2.82 -6.95 -13.72
C LYS A 15 4.34 -7.03 -13.94
N ASP A 16 4.82 -6.32 -14.97
CA ASP A 16 6.24 -6.09 -15.21
C ASP A 16 6.94 -5.62 -13.92
N VAL A 17 7.95 -6.40 -13.52
CA VAL A 17 8.71 -6.16 -12.30
C VAL A 17 9.78 -5.12 -12.59
N LEU A 18 9.94 -4.15 -11.68
CA LEU A 18 11.03 -3.19 -11.75
C LEU A 18 12.23 -3.76 -10.99
N PHE A 19 13.39 -3.78 -11.64
CA PHE A 19 14.65 -4.15 -10.99
C PHE A 19 15.46 -2.90 -10.70
N PHE A 20 15.87 -2.71 -9.44
CA PHE A 20 16.67 -1.57 -9.00
C PHE A 20 17.46 -1.95 -7.74
N ASP A 21 18.73 -1.60 -7.68
CA ASP A 21 19.61 -1.87 -6.52
C ASP A 21 19.55 -3.35 -6.06
N GLU A 22 19.63 -4.26 -7.04
CA GLU A 22 19.55 -5.72 -6.84
C GLU A 22 18.24 -6.22 -6.19
N LYS A 23 17.21 -5.37 -6.20
CA LYS A 23 15.89 -5.63 -5.60
C LYS A 23 14.79 -5.53 -6.64
N LEU A 24 13.71 -6.25 -6.38
CA LEU A 24 12.54 -6.36 -7.26
C LEU A 24 11.36 -5.58 -6.67
N PHE A 25 10.66 -4.81 -7.49
CA PHE A 25 9.53 -3.98 -7.06
C PHE A 25 8.31 -4.18 -7.94
N CYS A 26 7.13 -4.27 -7.34
CA CYS A 26 5.86 -4.49 -8.05
C CYS A 26 5.32 -3.24 -8.76
N CYS A 27 5.80 -2.04 -8.40
CA CYS A 27 5.37 -0.77 -9.00
C CYS A 27 6.39 0.35 -8.73
N ASN A 28 6.26 1.47 -9.46
CA ASN A 28 7.09 2.66 -9.24
C ASN A 28 6.94 3.22 -7.82
N GLY A 29 5.76 3.12 -7.19
CA GLY A 29 5.56 3.58 -5.81
C GLY A 29 6.48 2.86 -4.81
N CYS A 30 6.55 1.53 -4.90
CA CYS A 30 7.42 0.72 -4.06
C CYS A 30 8.92 1.05 -4.29
N LYS A 31 9.32 1.24 -5.56
CA LYS A 31 10.68 1.68 -5.90
C LYS A 31 10.99 3.07 -5.31
N THR A 32 10.09 4.02 -5.47
CA THR A 32 10.28 5.40 -5.01
C THR A 32 10.38 5.48 -3.49
N VAL A 33 9.55 4.76 -2.74
CA VAL A 33 9.66 4.75 -1.26
C VAL A 33 10.98 4.14 -0.82
N TYR A 34 11.42 3.05 -1.47
CA TYR A 34 12.76 2.50 -1.24
C TYR A 34 13.86 3.53 -1.51
N GLU A 35 13.81 4.24 -2.63
CA GLU A 35 14.78 5.29 -2.97
C GLU A 35 14.78 6.42 -1.94
N ILE A 36 13.61 6.83 -1.43
CA ILE A 36 13.52 7.85 -0.37
C ILE A 36 14.22 7.36 0.90
N PHE A 37 13.92 6.15 1.37
CA PHE A 37 14.57 5.63 2.58
C PHE A 37 16.07 5.44 2.39
N SER A 38 16.48 4.91 1.24
CA SER A 38 17.89 4.73 0.90
C SER A 38 18.66 6.06 0.86
N LYS A 39 18.09 7.11 0.25
CA LYS A 39 18.72 8.44 0.16
C LYS A 39 18.78 9.21 1.49
N ASN A 40 17.95 8.83 2.46
CA ASN A 40 17.87 9.50 3.76
C ASN A 40 18.50 8.66 4.88
N ASP A 41 19.29 7.63 4.56
CA ASP A 41 19.91 6.71 5.53
C ASP A 41 18.89 6.03 6.48
N LEU A 42 17.66 5.82 6.00
CA LEU A 42 16.56 5.17 6.72
C LEU A 42 16.37 3.70 6.31
N THR A 43 17.40 3.05 5.75
CA THR A 43 17.33 1.64 5.36
C THR A 43 17.11 0.71 6.55
N CYS A 44 17.51 1.12 7.76
CA CYS A 44 17.23 0.41 9.01
C CYS A 44 15.73 0.15 9.26
N TYR A 45 14.85 0.90 8.60
CA TYR A 45 13.42 0.67 8.64
C TYR A 45 13.03 -0.74 8.14
N TYR A 46 13.79 -1.30 7.19
CA TYR A 46 13.59 -2.67 6.70
C TYR A 46 14.07 -3.75 7.68
N ASP A 47 14.92 -3.40 8.66
CA ASP A 47 15.30 -4.30 9.75
C ASP A 47 14.19 -4.41 10.80
N LEU A 48 13.41 -3.34 10.98
CA LEU A 48 12.29 -3.28 11.92
C LEU A 48 11.03 -3.96 11.38
N GLN A 49 10.76 -3.81 10.08
CA GLN A 49 9.66 -4.46 9.40
C GLN A 49 10.07 -4.85 7.98
N ALA A 50 10.02 -6.15 7.67
CA ALA A 50 10.47 -6.68 6.38
C ALA A 50 9.64 -6.22 5.16
N ALA A 51 8.39 -5.80 5.36
CA ALA A 51 7.49 -5.42 4.27
C ALA A 51 6.61 -4.20 4.65
N PRO A 52 7.19 -3.01 4.77
CA PRO A 52 6.48 -1.83 5.25
C PRO A 52 5.38 -1.32 4.34
N GLY A 53 5.44 -1.65 3.06
CA GLY A 53 4.39 -1.32 2.10
C GLY A 53 3.19 -2.26 2.15
N ILE A 54 3.08 -3.19 3.11
CA ILE A 54 1.92 -4.10 3.19
C ILE A 54 0.65 -3.27 3.29
N ILE A 55 -0.23 -3.47 2.32
CA ILE A 55 -1.57 -2.92 2.35
C ILE A 55 -2.34 -3.71 3.42
N PRO A 56 -2.95 -3.05 4.42
CA PRO A 56 -3.80 -3.73 5.38
C PRO A 56 -4.87 -4.53 4.65
N LYS A 57 -5.12 -5.76 5.11
CA LYS A 57 -6.20 -6.57 4.56
C LYS A 57 -7.50 -5.81 4.70
N GLU A 58 -8.30 -5.85 3.63
CA GLU A 58 -9.63 -5.28 3.65
C GLU A 58 -10.44 -6.01 4.74
N ILE A 59 -11.03 -5.23 5.64
CA ILE A 59 -11.88 -5.75 6.69
C ILE A 59 -13.30 -5.65 6.16
N GLU A 60 -13.98 -6.80 6.06
CA GLU A 60 -15.38 -6.84 5.66
C GLU A 60 -16.22 -5.96 6.60
N GLY A 61 -17.08 -5.13 6.03
CA GLY A 61 -17.91 -4.21 6.78
C GLY A 61 -17.21 -2.96 7.33
N LYS A 62 -15.92 -2.75 7.05
CA LYS A 62 -15.16 -1.56 7.52
C LYS A 62 -15.86 -0.23 7.22
N TYR A 63 -16.63 -0.17 6.13
CA TYR A 63 -17.30 1.04 5.65
C TYR A 63 -18.83 0.94 5.68
N ASP A 64 -19.42 -0.06 6.36
CA ASP A 64 -20.87 -0.24 6.39
C ASP A 64 -21.62 0.98 6.96
N PHE A 65 -20.98 1.69 7.88
CA PHE A 65 -21.51 2.93 8.46
C PHE A 65 -21.72 4.04 7.42
N LEU A 66 -21.04 4.00 6.26
CA LEU A 66 -21.28 4.94 5.16
C LEU A 66 -22.64 4.71 4.48
N ASN A 67 -23.25 3.54 4.69
CA ASN A 67 -24.60 3.21 4.21
C ASN A 67 -25.67 3.42 5.30
N ASP A 68 -25.29 3.80 6.53
CA ASP A 68 -26.25 4.05 7.61
C ASP A 68 -26.93 5.40 7.39
N ALA A 69 -28.24 5.37 7.13
CA ALA A 69 -29.05 6.55 6.89
C ALA A 69 -28.96 7.59 8.02
N ASN A 70 -28.85 7.15 9.29
CA ASN A 70 -28.75 8.07 10.43
C ASN A 70 -27.39 8.80 10.48
N ILE A 71 -26.34 8.17 9.98
CA ILE A 71 -25.01 8.75 9.89
C ILE A 71 -24.96 9.72 8.71
N ILE A 72 -25.51 9.29 7.56
CA ILE A 72 -25.61 10.12 6.36
C ILE A 72 -26.38 11.41 6.66
N GLU A 73 -27.55 11.33 7.30
CA GLU A 73 -28.38 12.50 7.63
C GLU A 73 -27.63 13.53 8.49
N LYS A 74 -26.72 13.09 9.35
CA LYS A 74 -25.94 13.98 10.22
C LYS A 74 -24.73 14.63 9.53
N LEU A 75 -24.25 14.05 8.44
CA LEU A 75 -23.02 14.47 7.76
C LEU A 75 -23.28 15.16 6.42
N VAL A 76 -24.44 14.92 5.80
CA VAL A 76 -24.81 15.49 4.51
C VAL A 76 -25.35 16.91 4.71
N GLU A 77 -24.56 17.90 4.29
CA GLU A 77 -24.96 19.31 4.28
C GLU A 77 -25.70 19.71 3.00
N PHE A 78 -25.50 18.98 1.90
CA PHE A 78 -26.13 19.24 0.62
C PHE A 78 -26.23 17.94 -0.22
N ASN A 79 -27.38 17.75 -0.86
CA ASN A 79 -27.65 16.65 -1.79
C ASN A 79 -28.63 17.13 -2.87
N ASP A 80 -28.23 17.08 -4.14
CA ASP A 80 -29.00 17.62 -5.28
C ASP A 80 -29.77 16.53 -6.08
N GLY A 81 -29.71 15.27 -5.65
CA GLY A 81 -30.38 14.15 -6.31
C GLY A 81 -29.62 13.55 -7.49
#